data_AF-A0AA35SIM8-F1
#
_entry.id   AF-A0AA35SIM8-F1
#
_cell.length_a   1.000
_cell.length_b   1.000
_cell.length_c   1.000
_cell.angle_alpha   90.00
_cell.angle_beta   90.00
_cell.angle_gamma   90.00
#
_symmetry.space_group_name_H-M   'P 1'
#
loop_
_entity.id
_entity.type
_entity.pdbx_description
1 polymer ?
#
loop_
_entity_poly.entity_id
_entity_poly.type
_entity_poly.pdbx_seq_one_letter_code
_entity_poly.pdbx_strand_id
1 'polypeptide(L)'
;MKTMYEKIWEAHLVRAAADAVPILYIDTHLVHEVTSPQAFEGLRLNNRKVRRPDLAFATMDHNVPTTDRSLPITDLIAAKQMETLAQNCTEFDIRLYDIDSPEQGIVHVIGPELGITQPGKTIVCGDSHTSTHGALGALAFGIGTSEIEHVLATQCLLQQKSETFEIRIDGTLPYGVTAKDIILSIIGHIGIDGGNGTVVEFTGSAIRALSIEERMTVCNMSIEAGARAGMIAPDDTTYEYIAGKRFAPKGEAFDAAVERWRQLPTDEGATYDRILKLDAADIAPQVTWGTNPGMVTDVTGRVPDPAGMATADEKTATEHALAYMDLKPGTPLTDIAVDRVFIGSCTNSRISDLRAAAEIAKGRKVAETVSAMVVPGSQAVKRQAEAEGLDEIFRAAGFEWREAGCSMCLGMNPDTLMPGQRCAPAHQTGILKADRAKADARTLSVHRWQRQPRSQAVLWISGRLDRSNTDLPEIAKCIRTGYPYQKKYRGNNGIYHY
;
A
#
# COMPACT_ATOMS: atom_id res chain seq x y z
N MET A 1 -20.64 24.00 2.07
CA MET A 1 -19.61 23.44 1.19
C MET A 1 -18.42 23.10 2.06
N LYS A 2 -18.12 21.81 2.19
CA LYS A 2 -17.04 21.23 3.00
C LYS A 2 -16.41 20.08 2.24
N THR A 3 -15.11 19.89 2.45
CA THR A 3 -14.40 18.67 1.99
C THR A 3 -14.87 17.44 2.76
N MET A 4 -14.66 16.24 2.22
CA MET A 4 -14.93 14.98 2.91
C MET A 4 -14.16 14.89 4.23
N TYR A 5 -12.89 15.33 4.24
CA TYR A 5 -12.08 15.43 5.45
C TYR A 5 -12.77 16.26 6.53
N GLU A 6 -13.31 17.44 6.18
CA GLU A 6 -13.96 18.34 7.14
C GLU A 6 -15.30 17.79 7.66
N LYS A 7 -16.10 17.18 6.79
CA LYS A 7 -17.34 16.49 7.19
C LYS A 7 -17.05 15.44 8.27
N ILE A 8 -16.00 14.66 8.07
CA ILE A 8 -15.58 13.61 9.01
C ILE A 8 -14.94 14.22 10.27
N TRP A 9 -14.06 15.21 10.13
CA TRP A 9 -13.43 15.90 11.26
C TRP A 9 -14.45 16.48 12.23
N GLU A 10 -15.44 17.22 11.71
CA GLU A 10 -16.47 17.84 12.55
C GLU A 10 -17.39 16.80 13.21
N ALA A 11 -17.75 15.72 12.50
CA ALA A 11 -18.61 14.66 13.05
C ALA A 11 -17.99 13.93 14.25
N HIS A 12 -16.66 13.92 14.37
CA HIS A 12 -15.92 13.24 15.45
C HIS A 12 -15.30 14.22 16.45
N LEU A 13 -15.60 15.52 16.37
CA LEU A 13 -15.04 16.54 17.26
C LEU A 13 -15.71 16.51 18.65
N VAL A 14 -15.02 15.92 19.64
CA VAL A 14 -15.49 15.81 21.04
C VAL A 14 -15.37 17.16 21.77
N ARG A 15 -14.29 17.91 21.52
CA ARG A 15 -14.05 19.23 22.09
C ARG A 15 -13.08 20.04 21.23
N ALA A 16 -13.44 21.29 20.95
CA ALA A 16 -12.47 22.34 20.61
C ALA A 16 -12.50 23.43 21.69
N ALA A 17 -11.35 24.08 21.92
CA ALA A 17 -11.22 25.29 22.71
C ALA A 17 -10.11 26.15 22.07
N ALA A 18 -10.19 27.47 22.18
CA ALA A 18 -9.29 28.38 21.47
C ALA A 18 -7.82 28.33 21.95
N ASP A 19 -7.59 27.72 23.11
CA ASP A 19 -6.33 27.63 23.85
C ASP A 19 -5.78 26.20 23.96
N ALA A 20 -6.46 25.20 23.38
CA ALA A 20 -6.10 23.79 23.52
C ALA A 20 -6.21 23.00 22.21
N VAL A 21 -5.39 21.94 22.08
CA VAL A 21 -5.47 20.99 20.97
C VAL A 21 -6.86 20.33 20.95
N PRO A 22 -7.56 20.30 19.80
CA PRO A 22 -8.85 19.62 19.68
C PRO A 22 -8.81 18.15 20.10
N ILE A 23 -9.92 17.66 20.68
CA ILE A 23 -10.13 16.26 21.02
C ILE A 23 -11.04 15.62 19.94
N LEU A 24 -10.51 14.61 19.26
CA LEU A 24 -11.19 13.82 18.23
C LEU A 24 -11.58 12.43 18.79
N TYR A 25 -12.79 11.96 18.48
CA TYR A 25 -13.25 10.60 18.77
C TYR A 25 -12.64 9.61 17.76
N ILE A 26 -12.40 8.37 18.20
CA ILE A 26 -11.81 7.30 17.40
C ILE A 26 -12.80 6.14 17.27
N ASP A 27 -13.34 5.87 16.07
CA ASP A 27 -14.31 4.77 15.86
C ASP A 27 -13.68 3.38 15.84
N THR A 28 -12.39 3.27 15.52
CA THR A 28 -11.71 1.98 15.40
C THR A 28 -10.23 2.12 15.70
N HIS A 29 -9.73 1.27 16.60
CA HIS A 29 -8.31 1.16 16.92
C HIS A 29 -7.81 -0.20 16.41
N LEU A 30 -6.85 -0.17 15.48
CA LEU A 30 -6.17 -1.36 15.00
C LEU A 30 -4.85 -1.54 15.76
N VAL A 31 -4.45 -2.77 16.05
CA VAL A 31 -3.34 -3.10 16.96
C VAL A 31 -2.48 -4.22 16.37
N HIS A 32 -1.17 -4.15 16.58
CA HIS A 32 -0.20 -5.18 16.20
C HIS A 32 0.87 -5.33 17.29
N GLU A 33 1.74 -6.33 17.18
CA GLU A 33 2.67 -6.75 18.24
C GLU A 33 3.89 -5.83 18.46
N VAL A 34 4.19 -4.93 17.51
CA VAL A 34 5.45 -4.17 17.52
C VAL A 34 5.39 -2.94 18.42
N THR A 35 4.36 -2.11 18.27
CA THR A 35 4.29 -0.76 18.88
C THR A 35 3.32 -0.65 20.05
N SER A 36 2.48 -1.66 20.26
CA SER A 36 1.45 -1.70 21.32
C SER A 36 1.90 -2.19 22.71
N PRO A 37 2.93 -3.05 22.91
CA PRO A 37 3.19 -3.65 24.24
C PRO A 37 3.38 -2.66 25.39
N GLN A 38 4.06 -1.53 25.15
CA GLN A 38 4.31 -0.51 26.17
C GLN A 38 3.06 0.32 26.48
N ALA A 39 2.11 0.43 25.54
CA ALA A 39 0.82 1.09 25.80
C ALA A 39 -0.03 0.27 26.78
N PHE A 40 -0.09 -1.05 26.60
CA PHE A 40 -0.76 -1.95 27.54
C PHE A 40 -0.10 -1.93 28.93
N GLU A 41 1.23 -1.86 28.99
CA GLU A 41 1.94 -1.71 30.27
C GLU A 41 1.66 -0.35 30.93
N GLY A 42 1.56 0.73 30.14
CA GLY A 42 1.09 2.04 30.61
C GLY A 42 -0.29 1.97 31.27
N LEU A 43 -1.23 1.21 30.69
CA LEU A 43 -2.53 0.96 31.31
C LEU A 43 -2.38 0.24 32.66
N ARG A 44 -1.60 -0.84 32.76
CA ARG A 44 -1.40 -1.60 34.01
C ARG A 44 -0.81 -0.73 35.11
N LEU A 45 0.28 -0.01 34.82
CA LEU A 45 0.99 0.84 35.78
C LEU A 45 0.11 1.99 36.29
N ASN A 46 -0.84 2.46 35.48
CA ASN A 46 -1.83 3.46 35.87
C ASN A 46 -3.16 2.86 36.36
N ASN A 47 -3.26 1.53 36.49
CA ASN A 47 -4.46 0.78 36.87
C ASN A 47 -5.72 1.12 36.02
N ARG A 48 -5.50 1.32 34.71
CA ARG A 48 -6.51 1.68 33.70
C ARG A 48 -7.06 0.43 33.00
N LYS A 49 -8.26 0.54 32.44
CA LYS A 49 -8.88 -0.45 31.55
C LYS A 49 -9.03 0.12 30.15
N VAL A 50 -9.13 -0.77 29.15
CA VAL A 50 -9.52 -0.37 27.79
C VAL A 50 -10.98 0.11 27.79
N ARG A 51 -11.24 1.24 27.13
CA ARG A 51 -12.51 1.96 27.18
C ARG A 51 -13.58 1.42 26.22
N ARG A 52 -13.17 0.91 25.07
CA ARG A 52 -14.02 0.27 24.05
C ARG A 52 -13.28 -0.91 23.41
N PRO A 53 -13.12 -2.05 24.12
CA PRO A 53 -12.50 -3.25 23.54
C PRO A 53 -13.26 -3.76 22.31
N ASP A 54 -14.55 -3.48 22.22
CA ASP A 54 -15.42 -3.77 21.07
C ASP A 54 -15.07 -2.98 19.79
N LEU A 55 -14.31 -1.88 19.92
CA LEU A 55 -13.78 -1.07 18.81
C LEU A 55 -12.28 -1.31 18.55
N ALA A 56 -11.66 -2.23 19.29
CA ALA A 56 -10.25 -2.60 19.15
C ALA A 56 -10.10 -3.94 18.41
N PHE A 57 -9.20 -4.00 17.44
CA PHE A 57 -8.92 -5.20 16.65
C PHE A 57 -7.41 -5.38 16.53
N ALA A 58 -6.90 -6.51 17.01
CA ALA A 58 -5.49 -6.87 16.96
C ALA A 58 -5.21 -7.96 15.91
N THR A 59 -4.03 -7.95 15.31
CA THR A 59 -3.50 -9.02 14.46
C THR A 59 -2.02 -9.25 14.76
N MET A 60 -1.47 -10.37 14.32
CA MET A 60 -0.01 -10.57 14.23
C MET A 60 0.40 -10.48 12.76
N ASP A 61 1.32 -9.59 12.38
CA ASP A 61 1.70 -9.42 10.97
C ASP A 61 3.14 -8.99 10.66
N HIS A 62 3.81 -8.21 11.50
CA HIS A 62 5.20 -7.75 11.24
C HIS A 62 6.26 -8.80 11.55
N ASN A 63 6.08 -9.55 12.64
CA ASN A 63 6.99 -10.56 13.16
C ASN A 63 6.66 -12.00 12.71
N VAL A 64 5.52 -12.21 12.03
CA VAL A 64 5.07 -13.53 11.58
C VAL A 64 6.03 -14.05 10.49
N PRO A 65 6.63 -15.26 10.66
CA PRO A 65 7.39 -15.89 9.59
C PRO A 65 6.49 -16.24 8.40
N THR A 66 6.95 -15.96 7.18
CA THR A 66 6.23 -16.40 5.97
C THR A 66 6.64 -17.81 5.50
N THR A 67 7.49 -18.49 6.27
CA THR A 67 7.82 -19.90 6.11
C THR A 67 6.69 -20.80 6.63
N ASP A 68 6.85 -22.12 6.48
CA ASP A 68 5.95 -23.13 7.05
C ASP A 68 5.64 -22.89 8.55
N ARG A 69 4.35 -22.70 8.87
CA ARG A 69 3.84 -22.42 10.22
C ARG A 69 3.89 -23.61 11.18
N SER A 70 4.14 -24.83 10.68
CA SER A 70 4.39 -25.99 11.54
C SER A 70 5.77 -25.97 12.20
N LEU A 71 6.66 -25.09 11.75
CA LEU A 71 8.00 -24.91 12.31
C LEU A 71 8.00 -23.87 13.45
N PRO A 72 8.83 -24.06 14.50
CA PRO A 72 8.89 -23.11 15.61
C PRO A 72 9.47 -21.77 15.17
N ILE A 73 8.95 -20.69 15.74
CA ILE A 73 9.44 -19.32 15.52
C ILE A 73 10.82 -19.19 16.17
N THR A 74 11.88 -19.26 15.38
CA THR A 74 13.27 -19.30 15.87
C THR A 74 13.80 -17.96 16.37
N ASP A 75 13.17 -16.85 16.00
CA ASP A 75 13.47 -15.53 16.56
C ASP A 75 12.71 -15.35 17.88
N LEU A 76 13.47 -15.28 18.98
CA LEU A 76 12.94 -15.17 20.34
C LEU A 76 12.35 -13.79 20.66
N ILE A 77 12.75 -12.74 19.93
CA ILE A 77 12.19 -11.38 20.08
C ILE A 77 10.82 -11.34 19.40
N ALA A 78 10.76 -11.81 18.15
CA ALA A 78 9.51 -11.96 17.39
C ALA A 78 8.49 -12.81 18.17
N ALA A 79 8.91 -13.99 18.63
CA ALA A 79 8.07 -14.88 19.44
C ALA A 79 7.57 -14.19 20.72
N LYS A 80 8.44 -13.45 21.44
CA LYS A 80 8.04 -12.78 22.68
C LYS A 80 7.08 -11.61 22.44
N GLN A 81 7.22 -10.86 21.34
CA GLN A 81 6.27 -9.80 20.98
C GLN A 81 4.88 -10.39 20.67
N MET A 82 4.81 -11.47 19.88
CA MET A 82 3.55 -12.16 19.58
C MET A 82 2.88 -12.76 20.84
N GLU A 83 3.66 -13.44 21.70
CA GLU A 83 3.17 -13.95 23.01
C GLU A 83 2.62 -12.81 23.89
N THR A 84 3.32 -11.67 23.92
CA THR A 84 2.92 -10.50 24.71
C THR A 84 1.66 -9.84 24.15
N LEU A 85 1.48 -9.78 22.82
CA LEU A 85 0.22 -9.32 22.22
C LEU A 85 -0.96 -10.25 22.59
N ALA A 86 -0.77 -11.57 22.54
CA ALA A 86 -1.81 -12.53 22.93
C ALA A 86 -2.21 -12.38 24.41
N GLN A 87 -1.23 -12.20 25.30
CA GLN A 87 -1.44 -11.92 26.72
C GLN A 87 -2.20 -10.60 26.92
N ASN A 88 -1.77 -9.51 26.27
CA ASN A 88 -2.44 -8.21 26.31
C ASN A 88 -3.91 -8.30 25.83
N CYS A 89 -4.16 -8.95 24.70
CA CYS A 89 -5.51 -9.05 24.15
C CYS A 89 -6.44 -9.87 25.05
N THR A 90 -5.93 -10.93 25.66
CA THR A 90 -6.68 -11.76 26.63
C THR A 90 -6.99 -10.99 27.92
N GLU A 91 -6.05 -10.21 28.44
CA GLU A 91 -6.21 -9.42 29.67
C GLU A 91 -7.21 -8.26 29.50
N PHE A 92 -7.22 -7.64 28.32
CA PHE A 92 -7.98 -6.42 28.03
C PHE A 92 -9.22 -6.63 27.14
N ASP A 93 -9.63 -7.88 26.90
CA ASP A 93 -10.84 -8.28 26.13
C ASP A 93 -10.83 -7.81 24.65
N ILE A 94 -9.64 -7.69 24.05
CA ILE A 94 -9.49 -7.24 22.65
C ILE A 94 -9.52 -8.44 21.71
N ARG A 95 -10.27 -8.32 20.60
CA ARG A 95 -10.28 -9.34 19.55
C ARG A 95 -8.94 -9.41 18.84
N LEU A 96 -8.31 -10.58 18.88
CA LEU A 96 -7.03 -10.87 18.21
C LEU A 96 -7.24 -11.88 17.07
N TYR A 97 -6.59 -11.61 15.93
CA TYR A 97 -6.33 -12.56 14.86
C TYR A 97 -4.86 -13.03 14.99
N ASP A 98 -4.65 -14.07 15.79
CA ASP A 98 -3.33 -14.67 16.03
C ASP A 98 -2.82 -15.50 14.84
N ILE A 99 -1.62 -16.06 14.94
CA ILE A 99 -0.96 -16.81 13.86
C ILE A 99 -1.77 -18.04 13.36
N ASP A 100 -2.66 -18.59 14.18
CA ASP A 100 -3.50 -19.76 13.85
C ASP A 100 -4.88 -19.35 13.29
N SER A 101 -5.26 -18.07 13.42
CA SER A 101 -6.53 -17.56 12.94
C SER A 101 -6.65 -17.61 11.41
N PRO A 102 -7.77 -18.13 10.85
CA PRO A 102 -7.99 -18.15 9.40
C PRO A 102 -8.20 -16.74 8.81
N GLU A 103 -8.38 -15.72 9.65
CA GLU A 103 -8.53 -14.30 9.27
C GLU A 103 -7.24 -13.49 9.54
N GLN A 104 -6.14 -14.13 9.96
CA GLN A 104 -4.86 -13.45 10.17
C GLN A 104 -4.29 -12.91 8.85
N GLY A 105 -3.67 -11.75 8.96
CA GLY A 105 -3.03 -11.06 7.85
C GLY A 105 -2.55 -9.69 8.25
N ILE A 106 -2.01 -8.98 7.27
CA ILE A 106 -1.52 -7.61 7.41
C ILE A 106 -2.67 -6.71 7.87
N VAL A 107 -2.45 -5.91 8.91
CA VAL A 107 -3.49 -5.11 9.59
C VAL A 107 -4.29 -4.21 8.62
N HIS A 108 -3.60 -3.64 7.63
CA HIS A 108 -4.19 -2.78 6.59
C HIS A 108 -4.87 -3.54 5.44
N VAL A 109 -4.66 -4.86 5.33
CA VAL A 109 -5.40 -5.76 4.42
C VAL A 109 -6.66 -6.29 5.11
N ILE A 110 -6.52 -6.82 6.33
CA ILE A 110 -7.65 -7.48 7.01
C ILE A 110 -8.75 -6.50 7.45
N GLY A 111 -8.40 -5.24 7.75
CA GLY A 111 -9.38 -4.21 8.13
C GLY A 111 -10.47 -3.99 7.06
N PRO A 112 -10.08 -3.70 5.80
CA PRO A 112 -11.02 -3.65 4.67
C PRO A 112 -11.53 -5.03 4.23
N GLU A 113 -10.74 -6.11 4.34
CA GLU A 113 -11.17 -7.46 3.99
C GLU A 113 -12.40 -7.91 4.79
N LEU A 114 -12.35 -7.72 6.12
CA LEU A 114 -13.38 -8.13 7.08
C LEU A 114 -14.52 -7.10 7.21
N GLY A 115 -14.40 -5.92 6.59
CA GLY A 115 -15.39 -4.84 6.66
C GLY A 115 -15.36 -4.06 7.99
N ILE A 116 -14.22 -4.08 8.69
CA ILE A 116 -13.97 -3.25 9.88
C ILE A 116 -13.80 -1.79 9.46
N THR A 117 -13.04 -1.57 8.38
CA THR A 117 -12.93 -0.28 7.68
C THR A 117 -14.23 0.05 6.96
N GLN A 118 -14.79 1.23 7.22
CA GLN A 118 -16.07 1.70 6.69
C GLN A 118 -16.00 3.22 6.46
N PRO A 119 -16.70 3.77 5.45
CA PRO A 119 -16.68 5.19 5.17
C PRO A 119 -17.18 6.03 6.35
N GLY A 120 -16.60 7.22 6.50
CA GLY A 120 -16.94 8.20 7.50
C GLY A 120 -16.22 8.02 8.84
N LYS A 121 -15.64 6.84 9.12
CA LYS A 121 -14.98 6.55 10.39
C LYS A 121 -13.66 7.31 10.59
N THR A 122 -13.30 7.54 11.84
CA THR A 122 -11.91 7.78 12.27
C THR A 122 -11.22 6.46 12.65
N ILE A 123 -10.04 6.21 12.07
CA ILE A 123 -9.31 4.93 12.25
C ILE A 123 -7.83 5.19 12.55
N VAL A 124 -7.30 4.54 13.58
CA VAL A 124 -5.89 4.68 13.98
C VAL A 124 -5.22 3.33 14.24
N CYS A 125 -3.90 3.27 14.01
CA CYS A 125 -3.05 2.14 14.33
C CYS A 125 -1.66 2.62 14.73
N GLY A 126 -0.88 1.77 15.40
CA GLY A 126 0.55 1.99 15.65
C GLY A 126 1.47 1.88 14.42
N ASP A 127 0.91 1.96 13.22
CA ASP A 127 1.59 1.79 11.92
C ASP A 127 1.35 3.03 11.02
N SER A 128 2.41 3.47 10.32
CA SER A 128 2.38 4.59 9.38
C SER A 128 1.34 4.43 8.27
N HIS A 129 1.13 3.21 7.79
CA HIS A 129 0.34 2.91 6.59
C HIS A 129 -1.15 2.77 6.87
N THR A 130 -1.62 3.20 8.04
CA THR A 130 -3.03 3.35 8.40
C THR A 130 -3.81 4.21 7.40
N SER A 131 -3.12 5.13 6.72
CA SER A 131 -3.60 5.86 5.54
C SER A 131 -4.33 4.98 4.51
N THR A 132 -3.93 3.71 4.34
CA THR A 132 -4.57 2.69 3.46
C THR A 132 -6.10 2.67 3.59
N HIS A 133 -6.63 2.83 4.81
CA HIS A 133 -8.07 2.74 5.07
C HIS A 133 -8.88 3.93 4.50
N GLY A 134 -8.22 5.04 4.17
CA GLY A 134 -8.86 6.20 3.53
C GLY A 134 -9.33 5.95 2.11
N ALA A 135 -8.91 4.85 1.48
CA ALA A 135 -9.42 4.36 0.20
C ALA A 135 -10.92 4.01 0.20
N LEU A 136 -11.50 3.82 1.40
CA LEU A 136 -12.92 3.57 1.62
C LEU A 136 -13.61 4.81 2.25
N GLY A 137 -13.04 6.01 2.13
CA GLY A 137 -13.63 7.25 2.66
C GLY A 137 -13.56 7.40 4.18
N ALA A 138 -12.55 6.84 4.84
CA ALA A 138 -12.30 6.99 6.28
C ALA A 138 -11.15 7.98 6.57
N LEU A 139 -11.22 8.73 7.67
CA LEU A 139 -10.09 9.53 8.15
C LEU A 139 -9.15 8.63 8.93
N ALA A 140 -8.07 8.18 8.30
CA ALA A 140 -7.21 7.12 8.82
C ALA A 140 -5.72 7.51 8.86
N PHE A 141 -5.07 7.39 10.02
CA PHE A 141 -3.70 7.86 10.23
C PHE A 141 -2.94 7.08 11.32
N GLY A 142 -1.62 6.97 11.16
CA GLY A 142 -0.74 6.30 12.12
C GLY A 142 -0.49 7.12 13.39
N ILE A 143 -0.35 6.45 14.53
CA ILE A 143 -0.18 7.09 15.85
C ILE A 143 0.99 6.50 16.64
N GLY A 144 1.59 7.29 17.54
CA GLY A 144 2.70 6.86 18.39
C GLY A 144 2.25 6.02 19.60
N THR A 145 3.16 5.25 20.21
CA THR A 145 2.84 4.36 21.35
C THR A 145 2.14 5.06 22.54
N SER A 146 2.45 6.33 22.82
CA SER A 146 1.71 7.11 23.83
C SER A 146 0.28 7.43 23.41
N GLU A 147 0.04 7.72 22.13
CA GLU A 147 -1.30 7.89 21.57
C GLU A 147 -2.08 6.57 21.61
N ILE A 148 -1.45 5.41 21.38
CA ILE A 148 -2.08 4.08 21.52
C ILE A 148 -2.65 3.92 22.94
N GLU A 149 -1.91 4.30 23.98
CA GLU A 149 -2.42 4.27 25.36
C GLU A 149 -3.61 5.24 25.55
N HIS A 150 -3.53 6.45 24.99
CA HIS A 150 -4.63 7.43 25.08
C HIS A 150 -5.91 6.95 24.39
N VAL A 151 -5.82 6.32 23.21
CA VAL A 151 -6.99 5.71 22.54
C VAL A 151 -7.54 4.58 23.40
N LEU A 152 -6.70 3.65 23.86
CA LEU A 152 -7.15 2.54 24.68
C LEU A 152 -7.83 3.01 25.98
N ALA A 153 -7.30 4.03 26.66
CA ALA A 153 -7.84 4.55 27.91
C ALA A 153 -9.09 5.44 27.76
N THR A 154 -9.29 6.10 26.60
CA THR A 154 -10.30 7.17 26.46
C THR A 154 -11.21 7.10 25.24
N GLN A 155 -10.83 6.31 24.23
CA GLN A 155 -11.38 6.29 22.87
C GLN A 155 -11.30 7.64 22.13
N CYS A 156 -10.38 8.52 22.55
CA CYS A 156 -10.18 9.85 22.00
C CYS A 156 -8.69 10.16 21.81
N LEU A 157 -8.36 11.12 20.94
CA LEU A 157 -7.01 11.69 20.79
C LEU A 157 -7.03 13.20 20.75
N LEU A 158 -5.96 13.81 21.25
CA LEU A 158 -5.63 15.21 20.95
C LEU A 158 -5.03 15.26 19.53
N GLN A 159 -5.67 15.95 18.59
CA GLN A 159 -5.18 16.12 17.22
C GLN A 159 -5.39 17.56 16.77
N GLN A 160 -4.48 18.09 15.94
CA GLN A 160 -4.71 19.34 15.21
C GLN A 160 -5.47 19.08 13.91
N LYS A 161 -6.28 20.04 13.44
CA LYS A 161 -6.86 19.97 12.09
C LYS A 161 -5.72 20.20 11.07
N SER A 162 -5.65 19.35 10.07
CA SER A 162 -4.74 19.47 8.92
C SER A 162 -5.28 20.41 7.85
N GLU A 163 -4.38 20.94 7.02
CA GLU A 163 -4.76 21.58 5.76
C GLU A 163 -5.33 20.56 4.77
N THR A 164 -6.18 21.01 3.86
CA THR A 164 -6.84 20.20 2.83
C THR A 164 -6.07 20.27 1.51
N PHE A 165 -5.73 19.11 0.93
CA PHE A 165 -4.96 19.04 -0.31
C PHE A 165 -5.67 18.15 -1.35
N GLU A 166 -6.27 18.75 -2.38
CA GLU A 166 -6.75 17.99 -3.54
C GLU A 166 -5.56 17.57 -4.41
N ILE A 167 -5.46 16.28 -4.73
CA ILE A 167 -4.63 15.79 -5.83
C ILE A 167 -5.55 15.15 -6.87
N ARG A 168 -5.82 15.89 -7.95
CA ARG A 168 -6.75 15.50 -9.01
C ARG A 168 -6.01 14.85 -10.17
N ILE A 169 -6.39 13.64 -10.53
CA ILE A 169 -5.90 12.94 -11.73
C ILE A 169 -7.09 12.62 -12.64
N ASP A 170 -7.19 13.34 -13.75
CA ASP A 170 -8.22 13.15 -14.78
C ASP A 170 -7.63 12.51 -16.04
N GLY A 171 -8.46 11.83 -16.84
CA GLY A 171 -8.04 11.14 -18.06
C GLY A 171 -8.18 9.62 -17.97
N THR A 172 -7.35 8.89 -18.72
CA THR A 172 -7.30 7.43 -18.72
C THR A 172 -5.84 6.97 -18.70
N LEU A 173 -5.51 6.02 -17.81
CA LEU A 173 -4.15 5.51 -17.66
C LEU A 173 -3.68 4.77 -18.93
N PRO A 174 -2.42 4.96 -19.36
CA PRO A 174 -1.82 4.17 -20.44
C PRO A 174 -1.76 2.67 -20.12
N TYR A 175 -1.61 1.84 -21.16
CA TYR A 175 -1.48 0.39 -20.99
C TYR A 175 -0.26 0.03 -20.13
N GLY A 176 -0.49 -0.75 -19.08
CA GLY A 176 0.55 -1.20 -18.13
C GLY A 176 0.79 -0.26 -16.95
N VAL A 177 0.01 0.81 -16.82
CA VAL A 177 0.07 1.80 -15.73
C VAL A 177 -1.07 1.53 -14.74
N THR A 178 -0.81 1.67 -13.43
CA THR A 178 -1.75 1.34 -12.35
C THR A 178 -1.77 2.41 -11.24
N ALA A 179 -2.56 2.16 -10.19
CA ALA A 179 -2.51 2.88 -8.93
C ALA A 179 -1.11 3.04 -8.29
N LYS A 180 -0.20 2.07 -8.48
CA LYS A 180 1.17 2.18 -7.96
C LYS A 180 1.94 3.27 -8.68
N ASP A 181 1.81 3.34 -10.00
CA ASP A 181 2.47 4.35 -10.83
C ASP A 181 1.87 5.74 -10.60
N ILE A 182 0.55 5.83 -10.37
CA ILE A 182 -0.11 7.07 -9.94
C ILE A 182 0.56 7.62 -8.67
N ILE A 183 0.61 6.83 -7.59
CA ILE A 183 1.10 7.35 -6.31
C ILE A 183 2.63 7.58 -6.32
N LEU A 184 3.40 6.75 -7.02
CA LEU A 184 4.82 6.99 -7.26
C LEU A 184 5.06 8.27 -8.08
N SER A 185 4.27 8.52 -9.13
CA SER A 185 4.36 9.75 -9.92
C SER A 185 4.01 10.98 -9.08
N ILE A 186 2.97 10.90 -8.23
CA ILE A 186 2.62 11.98 -7.28
C ILE A 186 3.78 12.25 -6.33
N ILE A 187 4.35 11.22 -5.69
CA ILE A 187 5.50 11.35 -4.77
C ILE A 187 6.72 11.95 -5.49
N GLY A 188 6.92 11.66 -6.78
CA GLY A 188 7.95 12.29 -7.61
C GLY A 188 7.71 13.77 -7.91
N HIS A 189 6.45 14.17 -8.11
CA HIS A 189 6.09 15.56 -8.39
C HIS A 189 6.14 16.48 -7.16
N ILE A 190 5.84 15.96 -5.96
CA ILE A 190 5.78 16.78 -4.73
C ILE A 190 6.89 16.49 -3.71
N GLY A 191 7.67 15.43 -3.92
CA GLY A 191 8.71 14.98 -2.99
C GLY A 191 8.15 14.35 -1.70
N ILE A 192 9.06 13.84 -0.87
CA ILE A 192 8.73 13.12 0.37
C ILE A 192 8.14 13.99 1.48
N ASP A 193 8.28 15.31 1.35
CA ASP A 193 7.76 16.33 2.28
C ASP A 193 6.55 17.08 1.70
N GLY A 194 6.14 16.78 0.46
CA GLY A 194 5.17 17.58 -0.28
C GLY A 194 3.77 17.64 0.32
N GLY A 195 3.35 16.60 1.04
CA GLY A 195 2.09 16.49 1.77
C GLY A 195 2.16 16.92 3.24
N ASN A 196 3.33 17.34 3.76
CA ASN A 196 3.49 17.68 5.18
C ASN A 196 2.44 18.68 5.67
N GLY A 197 1.84 18.37 6.82
CA GLY A 197 0.76 19.17 7.44
C GLY A 197 -0.65 18.95 6.86
N THR A 198 -0.77 18.27 5.71
CA THR A 198 -2.04 18.10 4.98
C THR A 198 -2.70 16.74 5.21
N VAL A 199 -4.01 16.69 4.98
CA VAL A 199 -4.72 15.47 4.56
C VAL A 199 -5.01 15.59 3.07
N VAL A 200 -4.63 14.57 2.31
CA VAL A 200 -4.81 14.51 0.86
C VAL A 200 -6.16 13.88 0.52
N GLU A 201 -6.92 14.50 -0.36
CA GLU A 201 -8.06 13.88 -1.05
C GLU A 201 -7.68 13.65 -2.51
N PHE A 202 -7.61 12.38 -2.92
CA PHE A 202 -7.33 12.03 -4.32
C PHE A 202 -8.63 12.05 -5.11
N THR A 203 -8.67 12.81 -6.21
CA THR A 203 -9.88 13.06 -7.01
C THR A 203 -9.63 12.88 -8.51
N GLY A 204 -10.65 13.14 -9.33
CA GLY A 204 -10.57 13.01 -10.78
C GLY A 204 -11.02 11.65 -11.32
N SER A 205 -11.12 11.56 -12.64
CA SER A 205 -11.68 10.42 -13.38
C SER A 205 -10.82 9.16 -13.31
N ALA A 206 -9.48 9.30 -13.28
CA ALA A 206 -8.60 8.15 -13.14
C ALA A 206 -8.74 7.50 -11.76
N ILE A 207 -8.81 8.30 -10.69
CA ILE A 207 -9.00 7.81 -9.31
C ILE A 207 -10.36 7.12 -9.14
N ARG A 208 -11.44 7.65 -9.73
CA ARG A 208 -12.76 6.99 -9.68
C ARG A 208 -12.78 5.64 -10.40
N ALA A 209 -12.00 5.50 -11.48
CA ALA A 209 -11.92 4.25 -12.25
C ALA A 209 -11.16 3.11 -11.53
N LEU A 210 -10.39 3.41 -10.48
CA LEU A 210 -9.68 2.40 -9.68
C LEU A 210 -10.64 1.53 -8.87
N SER A 211 -10.35 0.23 -8.78
CA SER A 211 -10.98 -0.68 -7.82
C SER A 211 -10.58 -0.34 -6.38
N ILE A 212 -11.31 -0.84 -5.37
CA ILE A 212 -10.98 -0.54 -3.95
C ILE A 212 -9.58 -1.02 -3.56
N GLU A 213 -9.11 -2.15 -4.12
CA GLU A 213 -7.78 -2.69 -3.84
C GLU A 213 -6.64 -1.82 -4.41
N GLU A 214 -6.90 -1.13 -5.52
CA GLU A 214 -6.03 -0.13 -6.13
C GLU A 214 -6.10 1.23 -5.42
N ARG A 215 -7.30 1.68 -5.04
CA ARG A 215 -7.48 2.87 -4.18
C ARG A 215 -6.71 2.71 -2.87
N MET A 216 -6.71 1.50 -2.29
CA MET A 216 -5.90 1.14 -1.13
C MET A 216 -4.40 1.32 -1.39
N THR A 217 -3.89 0.99 -2.58
CA THR A 217 -2.49 1.24 -2.97
C THR A 217 -2.15 2.74 -3.03
N VAL A 218 -3.05 3.58 -3.55
CA VAL A 218 -2.86 5.05 -3.59
C VAL A 218 -2.89 5.65 -2.17
N CYS A 219 -3.91 5.32 -1.38
CA CYS A 219 -4.05 5.85 -0.02
C CYS A 219 -2.95 5.35 0.93
N ASN A 220 -2.51 4.09 0.79
CA ASN A 220 -1.41 3.51 1.56
C ASN A 220 -0.16 4.41 1.49
N MET A 221 0.30 4.73 0.28
CA MET A 221 1.54 5.47 0.06
C MET A 221 1.41 7.01 0.19
N SER A 222 0.32 7.53 0.79
CA SER A 222 0.23 8.97 1.10
C SER A 222 1.29 9.41 2.12
N ILE A 223 1.72 8.51 3.01
CA ILE A 223 2.70 8.79 4.06
C ILE A 223 4.13 8.89 3.51
N GLU A 224 4.45 8.18 2.42
CA GLU A 224 5.67 8.37 1.64
C GLU A 224 5.77 9.75 0.95
N ALA A 225 4.66 10.49 0.84
CA ALA A 225 4.62 11.89 0.43
C ALA A 225 4.56 12.88 1.63
N GLY A 226 4.62 12.39 2.87
CA GLY A 226 4.51 13.22 4.08
C GLY A 226 3.08 13.61 4.49
N ALA A 227 2.04 13.14 3.79
CA ALA A 227 0.65 13.46 4.14
C ALA A 227 0.18 12.70 5.40
N ARG A 228 -0.57 13.37 6.27
CA ARG A 228 -1.10 12.80 7.52
C ARG A 228 -2.06 11.64 7.28
N ALA A 229 -2.85 11.75 6.21
CA ALA A 229 -3.74 10.71 5.67
C ALA A 229 -3.95 10.96 4.17
N GLY A 230 -4.34 9.91 3.45
CA GLY A 230 -4.77 9.98 2.05
C GLY A 230 -6.16 9.36 1.90
N MET A 231 -7.10 10.08 1.29
CA MET A 231 -8.52 9.73 1.28
C MET A 231 -9.08 9.73 -0.14
N ILE A 232 -10.02 8.81 -0.43
CA ILE A 232 -10.78 8.75 -1.68
C ILE A 232 -12.26 8.71 -1.33
N ALA A 233 -13.07 9.51 -2.03
CA ALA A 233 -14.50 9.62 -1.77
C ALA A 233 -15.22 8.27 -1.99
N PRO A 234 -16.13 7.86 -1.09
CA PRO A 234 -16.79 6.57 -1.18
C PRO A 234 -17.94 6.61 -2.21
N ASP A 235 -17.96 5.66 -3.12
CA ASP A 235 -18.94 5.52 -4.21
C ASP A 235 -19.58 4.13 -4.22
N ASP A 236 -20.37 3.81 -5.25
CA ASP A 236 -21.03 2.50 -5.36
C ASP A 236 -20.03 1.34 -5.36
N THR A 237 -18.84 1.50 -5.97
CA THR A 237 -17.72 0.54 -5.89
C THR A 237 -17.30 0.28 -4.44
N THR A 238 -17.27 1.32 -3.59
CA THR A 238 -16.99 1.18 -2.16
C THR A 238 -18.12 0.46 -1.42
N TYR A 239 -19.38 0.73 -1.75
CA TYR A 239 -20.52 0.09 -1.11
C TYR A 239 -20.63 -1.40 -1.48
N GLU A 240 -20.49 -1.73 -2.77
CA GLU A 240 -20.44 -3.10 -3.29
C GLU A 240 -19.29 -3.91 -2.67
N TYR A 241 -18.10 -3.31 -2.55
CA TYR A 241 -16.98 -3.95 -1.85
C TYR A 241 -17.31 -4.25 -0.39
N ILE A 242 -17.98 -3.34 0.33
CA ILE A 242 -18.30 -3.51 1.77
C ILE A 242 -19.46 -4.50 2.00
N ALA A 243 -20.35 -4.67 1.01
CA ALA A 243 -21.50 -5.58 1.10
C ALA A 243 -21.08 -7.01 1.51
N GLY A 244 -21.91 -7.66 2.34
CA GLY A 244 -21.67 -9.02 2.80
C GLY A 244 -20.57 -9.20 3.87
N LYS A 245 -19.49 -8.41 3.88
CA LYS A 245 -18.31 -8.55 4.77
C LYS A 245 -18.63 -8.66 6.26
N ARG A 246 -17.84 -9.44 7.02
CA ARG A 246 -18.13 -9.87 8.41
C ARG A 246 -18.61 -8.75 9.36
N PHE A 247 -17.90 -7.62 9.42
CA PHE A 247 -18.21 -6.50 10.31
C PHE A 247 -18.96 -5.34 9.64
N ALA A 248 -19.28 -5.46 8.35
CA ALA A 248 -20.19 -4.53 7.69
C ALA A 248 -21.62 -4.68 8.23
N PRO A 249 -22.42 -3.59 8.28
CA PRO A 249 -23.84 -3.68 8.62
C PRO A 249 -24.63 -4.64 7.69
N LYS A 250 -25.86 -5.01 8.09
CA LYS A 250 -26.70 -6.00 7.40
C LYS A 250 -28.14 -5.51 7.22
N GLY A 251 -28.79 -5.89 6.12
CA GLY A 251 -30.18 -5.52 5.81
C GLY A 251 -30.40 -4.01 5.88
N GLU A 252 -31.50 -3.58 6.49
CA GLU A 252 -31.85 -2.17 6.68
C GLU A 252 -30.74 -1.31 7.30
N ALA A 253 -29.88 -1.91 8.15
CA ALA A 253 -28.75 -1.21 8.75
C ALA A 253 -27.57 -0.98 7.78
N PHE A 254 -27.48 -1.77 6.69
CA PHE A 254 -26.60 -1.53 5.56
C PHE A 254 -27.16 -0.45 4.64
N ASP A 255 -28.45 -0.53 4.31
CA ASP A 255 -29.11 0.49 3.47
C ASP A 255 -29.03 1.88 4.12
N ALA A 256 -29.34 1.95 5.42
CA ALA A 256 -29.17 3.17 6.22
C ALA A 256 -27.70 3.60 6.42
N ALA A 257 -26.72 2.71 6.20
CA ALA A 257 -25.30 3.07 6.18
C ALA A 257 -24.90 3.67 4.83
N VAL A 258 -25.32 3.06 3.71
CA VAL A 258 -25.12 3.57 2.35
C VAL A 258 -25.71 4.98 2.21
N GLU A 259 -26.92 5.23 2.71
CA GLU A 259 -27.54 6.56 2.64
C GLU A 259 -26.81 7.63 3.46
N ARG A 260 -26.05 7.25 4.50
CA ARG A 260 -25.11 8.16 5.17
C ARG A 260 -23.81 8.30 4.38
N TRP A 261 -23.28 7.21 3.84
CA TRP A 261 -22.02 7.22 3.09
C TRP A 261 -22.10 8.03 1.80
N ARG A 262 -23.27 8.08 1.12
CA ARG A 262 -23.53 8.96 -0.03
C ARG A 262 -23.45 10.45 0.27
N GLN A 263 -23.45 10.86 1.55
CA GLN A 263 -23.35 12.27 1.97
C GLN A 263 -21.90 12.69 2.30
N LEU A 264 -20.97 11.73 2.38
CA LEU A 264 -19.55 11.96 2.72
C LEU A 264 -18.70 12.60 1.61
N PRO A 265 -18.88 12.30 0.30
CA PRO A 265 -18.10 12.95 -0.77
C PRO A 265 -18.12 14.47 -0.66
N THR A 266 -17.02 15.11 -1.03
CA THR A 266 -16.86 16.57 -0.95
C THR A 266 -18.01 17.33 -1.62
N ASP A 267 -18.51 18.38 -0.97
CA ASP A 267 -19.58 19.22 -1.51
C ASP A 267 -19.14 19.90 -2.82
N GLU A 268 -20.05 19.98 -3.80
CA GLU A 268 -19.84 20.82 -4.98
C GLU A 268 -19.58 22.28 -4.55
N GLY A 269 -18.50 22.88 -5.06
CA GLY A 269 -18.07 24.23 -4.68
C GLY A 269 -17.25 24.33 -3.38
N ALA A 270 -16.91 23.22 -2.72
CA ALA A 270 -15.90 23.24 -1.66
C ALA A 270 -14.52 23.66 -2.18
N THR A 271 -13.75 24.32 -1.33
CA THR A 271 -12.39 24.78 -1.60
C THR A 271 -11.38 23.94 -0.82
N TYR A 272 -10.23 23.67 -1.44
CA TYR A 272 -9.07 23.07 -0.78
C TYR A 272 -8.02 24.15 -0.53
N ASP A 273 -7.26 24.03 0.56
CA ASP A 273 -6.14 24.92 0.89
C ASP A 273 -5.01 24.77 -0.15
N ARG A 274 -4.85 23.56 -0.70
CA ARG A 274 -3.87 23.20 -1.73
C ARG A 274 -4.51 22.35 -2.83
N ILE A 275 -4.07 22.53 -4.09
CA ILE A 275 -4.55 21.76 -5.24
C ILE A 275 -3.37 21.41 -6.16
N LEU A 276 -3.23 20.12 -6.50
CA LEU A 276 -2.39 19.62 -7.60
C LEU A 276 -3.29 18.97 -8.66
N LYS A 277 -2.91 19.11 -9.93
CA LYS A 277 -3.61 18.51 -11.07
C LYS A 277 -2.60 17.81 -11.97
N LEU A 278 -2.88 16.56 -12.33
CA LEU A 278 -2.09 15.73 -13.23
C LEU A 278 -3.02 15.14 -14.31
N ASP A 279 -2.52 14.94 -15.53
CA ASP A 279 -3.22 14.12 -16.53
C ASP A 279 -2.78 12.67 -16.37
N ALA A 280 -3.73 11.74 -16.38
CA ALA A 280 -3.48 10.31 -16.33
C ALA A 280 -2.67 9.80 -17.52
N ALA A 281 -2.78 10.47 -18.68
CA ALA A 281 -2.09 10.08 -19.91
C ALA A 281 -0.57 10.34 -19.87
N ASP A 282 -0.12 11.28 -19.03
CA ASP A 282 1.30 11.61 -18.85
C ASP A 282 2.01 10.64 -17.86
N ILE A 283 1.26 9.80 -17.15
CA ILE A 283 1.81 8.84 -16.17
C ILE A 283 2.33 7.60 -16.91
N ALA A 284 3.64 7.45 -16.99
CA ALA A 284 4.30 6.21 -17.41
C ALA A 284 4.50 5.23 -16.22
N PRO A 285 4.79 3.93 -16.45
CA PRO A 285 5.14 3.01 -15.37
C PRO A 285 6.36 3.51 -14.59
N GLN A 286 6.23 3.62 -13.27
CA GLN A 286 7.21 4.25 -12.39
C GLN A 286 8.09 3.23 -11.66
N VAL A 287 9.32 3.60 -11.37
CA VAL A 287 10.16 2.90 -10.41
C VAL A 287 11.06 3.91 -9.70
N THR A 288 11.35 3.69 -8.41
CA THR A 288 12.35 4.53 -7.74
C THR A 288 13.77 3.99 -7.99
N TRP A 289 14.77 4.81 -7.71
CA TRP A 289 16.17 4.50 -8.01
C TRP A 289 17.11 4.79 -6.84
N GLY A 290 16.66 5.54 -5.84
CA GLY A 290 17.48 6.01 -4.72
C GLY A 290 17.11 5.39 -3.37
N THR A 291 17.33 6.18 -2.31
CA THR A 291 17.21 5.76 -0.89
C THR A 291 16.02 6.39 -0.17
N ASN A 292 15.11 7.05 -0.88
CA ASN A 292 13.81 7.51 -0.42
C ASN A 292 12.77 7.35 -1.55
N PRO A 293 11.45 7.40 -1.29
CA PRO A 293 10.44 7.12 -2.31
C PRO A 293 10.26 8.24 -3.35
N GLY A 294 10.70 9.48 -3.05
CA GLY A 294 10.73 10.61 -4.00
C GLY A 294 11.87 10.57 -5.01
N MET A 295 12.87 9.70 -4.82
CA MET A 295 13.92 9.44 -5.81
C MET A 295 13.40 8.51 -6.92
N VAL A 296 12.43 8.99 -7.71
CA VAL A 296 11.61 8.23 -8.67
C VAL A 296 11.77 8.72 -10.12
N THR A 297 11.53 7.84 -11.10
CA THR A 297 11.44 8.16 -12.53
C THR A 297 10.75 7.02 -13.30
N ASP A 298 10.47 7.21 -14.59
CA ASP A 298 9.86 6.19 -15.45
C ASP A 298 10.77 4.96 -15.58
N VAL A 299 10.21 3.75 -15.68
CA VAL A 299 10.99 2.52 -15.94
C VAL A 299 11.82 2.60 -17.23
N THR A 300 11.35 3.32 -18.24
CA THR A 300 12.10 3.58 -19.50
C THR A 300 13.18 4.66 -19.37
N GLY A 301 13.28 5.29 -18.20
CA GLY A 301 14.24 6.31 -17.85
C GLY A 301 15.65 5.77 -17.54
N ARG A 302 16.43 6.62 -16.89
CA ARG A 302 17.85 6.37 -16.59
C ARG A 302 18.15 6.86 -15.18
N VAL A 303 19.12 6.21 -14.53
CA VAL A 303 19.71 6.66 -13.26
C VAL A 303 20.12 8.14 -13.41
N PRO A 304 19.61 9.06 -12.59
CA PRO A 304 19.93 10.49 -12.73
C PRO A 304 21.41 10.80 -12.55
N ASP A 305 21.83 11.95 -13.08
CA ASP A 305 23.19 12.47 -12.93
C ASP A 305 23.21 13.59 -11.87
N PRO A 306 24.01 13.48 -10.80
CA PRO A 306 24.15 14.54 -9.80
C PRO A 306 24.57 15.91 -10.39
N ALA A 307 25.24 15.93 -11.55
CA ALA A 307 25.62 17.17 -12.23
C ALA A 307 24.42 17.91 -12.85
N GLY A 308 23.26 17.25 -12.98
CA GLY A 308 22.00 17.84 -13.48
C GLY A 308 21.00 18.26 -12.40
N MET A 309 21.32 18.11 -11.11
CA MET A 309 20.42 18.51 -10.01
C MET A 309 20.37 20.03 -9.86
N ALA A 310 19.21 20.57 -9.47
CA ALA A 310 18.99 22.02 -9.39
C ALA A 310 19.66 22.67 -8.18
N THR A 311 19.77 21.95 -7.07
CA THR A 311 20.35 22.43 -5.80
C THR A 311 21.54 21.58 -5.34
N ALA A 312 22.37 22.17 -4.47
CA ALA A 312 23.50 21.48 -3.85
C ALA A 312 23.05 20.33 -2.92
N ASP A 313 21.89 20.46 -2.29
CA ASP A 313 21.34 19.46 -1.38
C ASP A 313 20.77 18.25 -2.15
N GLU A 314 20.02 18.47 -3.23
CA GLU A 314 19.59 17.39 -4.15
C GLU A 314 20.78 16.68 -4.77
N LYS A 315 21.82 17.43 -5.18
CA LYS A 315 23.06 16.86 -5.69
C LYS A 315 23.71 15.95 -4.64
N THR A 316 23.89 16.43 -3.42
CA THR A 316 24.52 15.68 -2.31
C THR A 316 23.69 14.44 -1.94
N ALA A 317 22.36 14.58 -1.87
CA ALA A 317 21.45 13.46 -1.64
C ALA A 317 21.51 12.42 -2.77
N THR A 318 21.61 12.86 -4.02
CA THR A 318 21.77 11.98 -5.20
C THR A 318 23.12 11.27 -5.17
N GLU A 319 24.24 11.97 -4.89
CA GLU A 319 25.57 11.34 -4.76
C GLU A 319 25.58 10.28 -3.65
N HIS A 320 24.98 10.57 -2.49
CA HIS A 320 24.84 9.59 -1.41
C HIS A 320 23.92 8.41 -1.78
N ALA A 321 22.80 8.66 -2.46
CA ALA A 321 21.90 7.60 -2.91
C ALA A 321 22.56 6.70 -3.96
N LEU A 322 23.21 7.27 -4.98
CA LEU A 322 23.92 6.51 -6.01
C LEU A 322 25.10 5.72 -5.46
N ALA A 323 25.83 6.26 -4.48
CA ALA A 323 26.89 5.54 -3.79
C ALA A 323 26.34 4.37 -2.97
N TYR A 324 25.27 4.58 -2.20
CA TYR A 324 24.64 3.53 -1.39
C TYR A 324 24.03 2.42 -2.26
N MET A 325 23.40 2.79 -3.38
CA MET A 325 22.80 1.84 -4.33
C MET A 325 23.82 1.20 -5.30
N ASP A 326 25.08 1.66 -5.27
CA ASP A 326 26.11 1.57 -6.34
C ASP A 326 25.47 1.46 -7.73
N LEU A 327 25.02 2.62 -8.19
CA LEU A 327 24.44 2.86 -9.50
C LEU A 327 25.25 3.95 -10.19
N LYS A 328 25.47 3.79 -11.50
CA LYS A 328 26.23 4.75 -12.29
C LYS A 328 25.26 5.73 -12.98
N PRO A 329 25.50 7.06 -12.89
CA PRO A 329 24.75 8.06 -13.65
C PRO A 329 24.56 7.66 -15.12
N GLY A 330 23.36 7.91 -15.64
CA GLY A 330 23.01 7.62 -17.03
C GLY A 330 22.85 6.13 -17.38
N THR A 331 22.95 5.19 -16.43
CA THR A 331 22.58 3.78 -16.68
C THR A 331 21.07 3.69 -16.96
N PRO A 332 20.60 3.05 -18.06
CA PRO A 332 19.18 2.78 -18.25
C PRO A 332 18.65 1.88 -17.12
N LEU A 333 17.47 2.16 -16.58
CA LEU A 333 16.94 1.38 -15.46
C LEU A 333 16.71 -0.10 -15.84
N THR A 334 16.38 -0.35 -17.11
CA THR A 334 16.25 -1.68 -17.73
C THR A 334 17.54 -2.50 -17.77
N ASP A 335 18.69 -1.91 -17.43
CA ASP A 335 20.00 -2.56 -17.50
C ASP A 335 20.57 -2.88 -16.09
N ILE A 336 19.85 -2.56 -15.01
CA ILE A 336 20.29 -2.74 -13.61
C ILE A 336 19.88 -4.11 -13.08
N ALA A 337 20.83 -5.05 -12.96
CA ALA A 337 20.57 -6.40 -12.45
C ALA A 337 19.99 -6.45 -11.01
N VAL A 338 19.10 -7.42 -10.77
CA VAL A 338 18.47 -7.71 -9.46
C VAL A 338 18.68 -9.17 -9.05
N ASP A 339 18.77 -9.42 -7.74
CA ASP A 339 18.98 -10.73 -7.14
C ASP A 339 17.70 -11.37 -6.56
N ARG A 340 16.69 -10.56 -6.23
CA ARG A 340 15.41 -11.05 -5.67
C ARG A 340 14.17 -10.34 -6.18
N VAL A 341 13.00 -10.91 -5.90
CA VAL A 341 11.65 -10.39 -6.19
C VAL A 341 10.72 -10.72 -5.03
N PHE A 342 9.81 -9.81 -4.65
CA PHE A 342 8.84 -10.02 -3.56
C PHE A 342 7.46 -9.45 -3.90
N ILE A 343 6.50 -10.32 -4.19
CA ILE A 343 5.10 -9.92 -4.38
C ILE A 343 4.44 -10.01 -3.01
N GLY A 344 3.96 -8.90 -2.44
CA GLY A 344 3.56 -8.83 -1.03
C GLY A 344 3.42 -7.40 -0.49
N SER A 345 3.56 -7.22 0.83
CA SER A 345 3.34 -5.98 1.62
C SER A 345 1.89 -5.53 1.79
N CYS A 346 1.64 -4.59 2.70
CA CYS A 346 0.35 -3.89 2.84
C CYS A 346 -0.11 -3.21 1.53
N THR A 347 0.82 -2.95 0.62
CA THR A 347 0.64 -2.12 -0.58
C THR A 347 0.18 -2.92 -1.80
N ASN A 348 0.67 -4.16 -1.98
CA ASN A 348 0.54 -4.95 -3.22
C ASN A 348 0.48 -6.49 -2.98
N SER A 349 -0.49 -6.94 -2.17
CA SER A 349 -0.64 -8.35 -1.77
C SER A 349 -2.09 -8.86 -1.76
N ARG A 350 -3.02 -8.09 -2.35
CA ARG A 350 -4.45 -8.42 -2.42
C ARG A 350 -4.73 -9.34 -3.61
N ILE A 351 -5.96 -9.88 -3.71
CA ILE A 351 -6.24 -10.91 -4.73
C ILE A 351 -6.14 -10.36 -6.16
N SER A 352 -6.45 -9.09 -6.40
CA SER A 352 -6.19 -8.42 -7.68
C SER A 352 -4.69 -8.33 -8.02
N ASP A 353 -3.83 -7.93 -7.07
CA ASP A 353 -2.37 -7.91 -7.24
C ASP A 353 -1.86 -9.30 -7.66
N LEU A 354 -2.29 -10.34 -6.93
CA LEU A 354 -1.84 -11.72 -7.16
C LEU A 354 -2.31 -12.27 -8.50
N ARG A 355 -3.55 -12.00 -8.92
CA ARG A 355 -4.05 -12.39 -10.25
C ARG A 355 -3.27 -11.71 -11.38
N ALA A 356 -3.03 -10.41 -11.27
CA ALA A 356 -2.30 -9.65 -12.28
C ALA A 356 -0.84 -10.12 -12.41
N ALA A 357 -0.18 -10.38 -11.28
CA ALA A 357 1.14 -10.99 -11.26
C ALA A 357 1.15 -12.42 -11.80
N ALA A 358 0.12 -13.23 -11.53
CA ALA A 358 0.02 -14.60 -12.02
C ALA A 358 -0.10 -14.66 -13.54
N GLU A 359 -0.95 -13.85 -14.19
CA GLU A 359 -1.05 -13.81 -15.66
C GLU A 359 0.27 -13.41 -16.35
N ILE A 360 1.13 -12.67 -15.65
CA ILE A 360 2.47 -12.29 -16.13
C ILE A 360 3.49 -13.42 -15.92
N ALA A 361 3.38 -14.18 -14.82
CA ALA A 361 4.21 -15.35 -14.53
C ALA A 361 3.85 -16.59 -15.40
N LYS A 362 2.59 -16.69 -15.82
CA LYS A 362 1.98 -17.80 -16.58
C LYS A 362 2.79 -18.17 -17.83
N GLY A 363 3.26 -19.42 -17.87
CA GLY A 363 4.08 -19.95 -18.97
C GLY A 363 5.51 -19.40 -19.05
N ARG A 364 5.95 -18.59 -18.07
CA ARG A 364 7.31 -18.04 -17.98
C ARG A 364 8.10 -18.74 -16.88
N LYS A 365 9.37 -18.33 -16.69
CA LYS A 365 10.24 -18.79 -15.61
C LYS A 365 10.98 -17.61 -15.00
N VAL A 366 11.15 -17.63 -13.68
CA VAL A 366 12.11 -16.80 -12.94
C VAL A 366 13.52 -17.18 -13.42
N ALA A 367 14.41 -16.19 -13.57
CA ALA A 367 15.78 -16.45 -14.01
C ALA A 367 16.60 -17.12 -12.89
N GLU A 368 17.47 -18.07 -13.25
CA GLU A 368 18.26 -18.88 -12.30
C GLU A 368 19.12 -18.07 -11.30
N THR A 369 19.43 -16.80 -11.62
CA THR A 369 20.19 -15.89 -10.75
C THR A 369 19.31 -15.11 -9.76
N VAL A 370 18.00 -15.35 -9.71
CA VAL A 370 17.00 -14.54 -8.99
C VAL A 370 16.17 -15.41 -8.04
N SER A 371 16.13 -15.06 -6.74
CA SER A 371 15.22 -15.68 -5.76
C SER A 371 13.94 -14.84 -5.65
N ALA A 372 12.83 -15.38 -6.14
CA ALA A 372 11.56 -14.70 -6.22
C ALA A 372 10.55 -15.33 -5.25
N MET A 373 9.78 -14.52 -4.52
CA MET A 373 8.76 -15.00 -3.58
C MET A 373 7.43 -14.26 -3.72
N VAL A 374 6.35 -14.91 -3.30
CA VAL A 374 5.00 -14.36 -3.23
C VAL A 374 4.40 -14.62 -1.85
N VAL A 375 4.02 -13.54 -1.17
CA VAL A 375 3.47 -13.47 0.18
C VAL A 375 2.08 -12.84 0.12
N PRO A 376 1.00 -13.61 0.32
CA PRO A 376 -0.36 -13.07 0.37
C PRO A 376 -0.58 -12.09 1.53
N GLY A 377 -1.47 -11.12 1.36
CA GLY A 377 -1.76 -10.11 2.38
C GLY A 377 -2.53 -10.64 3.59
N SER A 378 -3.25 -11.75 3.43
CA SER A 378 -3.98 -12.44 4.49
C SER A 378 -4.08 -13.94 4.21
N GLN A 379 -4.43 -14.71 5.23
CA GLN A 379 -4.78 -16.13 5.10
C GLN A 379 -6.05 -16.34 4.26
N ALA A 380 -6.95 -15.37 4.17
CA ALA A 380 -8.10 -15.45 3.27
C ALA A 380 -7.68 -15.26 1.80
N VAL A 381 -6.87 -14.24 1.49
CA VAL A 381 -6.30 -14.03 0.14
C VAL A 381 -5.45 -15.23 -0.29
N LYS A 382 -4.66 -15.81 0.63
CA LYS A 382 -3.90 -17.05 0.38
C LYS A 382 -4.81 -18.19 -0.06
N ARG A 383 -5.81 -18.56 0.76
CA ARG A 383 -6.75 -19.64 0.44
C ARG A 383 -7.54 -19.37 -0.85
N GLN A 384 -7.88 -18.11 -1.13
CA GLN A 384 -8.53 -17.74 -2.38
C GLN A 384 -7.60 -17.92 -3.59
N ALA A 385 -6.35 -17.46 -3.50
CA ALA A 385 -5.36 -17.63 -4.56
C ALA A 385 -5.03 -19.10 -4.83
N GLU A 386 -5.01 -19.94 -3.79
CA GLU A 386 -4.85 -21.40 -3.88
C GLU A 386 -6.08 -22.08 -4.51
N ALA A 387 -7.30 -21.65 -4.14
CA ALA A 387 -8.54 -22.12 -4.78
C ALA A 387 -8.68 -21.67 -6.25
N GLU A 388 -8.01 -20.59 -6.65
CA GLU A 388 -7.92 -20.09 -8.02
C GLU A 388 -6.69 -20.63 -8.80
N GLY A 389 -5.84 -21.47 -8.17
CA GLY A 389 -4.65 -22.06 -8.79
C GLY A 389 -3.51 -21.09 -9.09
N LEU A 390 -3.52 -19.90 -8.50
CA LEU A 390 -2.49 -18.87 -8.71
C LEU A 390 -1.15 -19.30 -8.10
N ASP A 391 -1.20 -20.03 -6.98
CA ASP A 391 -0.04 -20.61 -6.31
C ASP A 391 0.65 -21.68 -7.18
N GLU A 392 -0.11 -22.49 -7.92
CA GLU A 392 0.43 -23.39 -8.94
C GLU A 392 1.13 -22.63 -10.06
N ILE A 393 0.55 -21.53 -10.56
CA ILE A 393 1.16 -20.67 -11.57
C ILE A 393 2.49 -20.07 -11.05
N PHE A 394 2.51 -19.57 -9.81
CA PHE A 394 3.72 -19.01 -9.20
C PHE A 394 4.81 -20.06 -8.97
N ARG A 395 4.49 -21.23 -8.40
CA ARG A 395 5.45 -22.34 -8.23
C ARG A 395 5.92 -22.88 -9.59
N ALA A 396 5.04 -22.97 -10.59
CA ALA A 396 5.40 -23.37 -11.94
C ALA A 396 6.34 -22.36 -12.62
N ALA A 397 6.19 -21.07 -12.35
CA ALA A 397 7.14 -20.04 -12.78
C ALA A 397 8.46 -20.05 -11.99
N GLY A 398 8.50 -20.68 -10.80
CA GLY A 398 9.70 -20.76 -9.95
C GLY A 398 9.75 -19.71 -8.84
N PHE A 399 8.62 -19.14 -8.44
CA PHE A 399 8.50 -18.35 -7.22
C PHE A 399 8.32 -19.26 -6.00
N GLU A 400 8.88 -18.85 -4.87
CA GLU A 400 8.55 -19.35 -3.55
C GLU A 400 7.14 -18.86 -3.15
N TRP A 401 6.15 -19.75 -3.10
CA TRP A 401 4.84 -19.44 -2.51
C TRP A 401 4.93 -19.54 -0.98
N ARG A 402 4.52 -18.48 -0.28
CA ARG A 402 4.76 -18.29 1.16
C ARG A 402 3.47 -18.09 1.97
N GLU A 403 3.61 -18.06 3.28
CA GLU A 403 2.54 -17.75 4.24
C GLU A 403 2.32 -16.25 4.43
N ALA A 404 1.11 -15.84 4.83
CA ALA A 404 0.73 -14.43 4.90
C ALA A 404 1.42 -13.63 6.03
N GLY A 405 1.87 -12.40 5.73
CA GLY A 405 2.52 -11.49 6.68
C GLY A 405 3.22 -10.30 6.00
N CYS A 406 3.74 -9.33 6.76
CA CYS A 406 4.37 -8.13 6.20
C CYS A 406 5.71 -8.41 5.49
N SER A 407 6.48 -9.40 5.95
CA SER A 407 7.69 -9.91 5.28
C SER A 407 8.72 -8.80 4.97
N MET A 408 9.30 -8.83 3.76
CA MET A 408 10.32 -7.88 3.28
C MET A 408 9.90 -6.40 3.33
N CYS A 409 8.61 -6.09 3.53
CA CYS A 409 8.11 -4.73 3.67
C CYS A 409 8.71 -3.97 4.86
N LEU A 410 8.95 -4.68 5.97
CA LEU A 410 9.58 -4.12 7.18
C LEU A 410 10.87 -4.85 7.56
N GLY A 411 11.04 -6.12 7.13
CA GLY A 411 12.25 -6.89 7.37
C GLY A 411 12.52 -7.22 8.84
N MET A 412 11.47 -7.25 9.67
CA MET A 412 11.53 -7.69 11.08
C MET A 412 11.37 -9.21 11.24
N ASN A 413 10.81 -9.89 10.24
CA ASN A 413 10.79 -11.35 10.17
C ASN A 413 12.03 -11.88 9.40
N PRO A 414 12.21 -13.20 9.21
CA PRO A 414 13.38 -13.76 8.52
C PRO A 414 13.57 -13.34 7.04
N ASP A 415 12.58 -12.73 6.40
CA ASP A 415 12.63 -12.33 4.99
C ASP A 415 13.45 -11.03 4.82
N THR A 416 14.76 -11.16 4.96
CA THR A 416 15.71 -10.04 4.92
C THR A 416 16.60 -10.11 3.69
N LEU A 417 17.00 -8.96 3.14
CA LEU A 417 18.06 -8.90 2.15
C LEU A 417 19.42 -9.14 2.78
N MET A 418 20.25 -9.94 2.10
CA MET A 418 21.66 -9.95 2.39
C MET A 418 22.33 -8.71 1.77
N PRO A 419 23.44 -8.23 2.36
CA PRO A 419 24.25 -7.15 1.78
C PRO A 419 24.55 -7.38 0.29
N GLY A 420 24.42 -6.33 -0.53
CA GLY A 420 24.81 -6.21 -1.94
C GLY A 420 23.78 -6.66 -2.96
N GLN A 421 22.76 -7.39 -2.51
CA GLN A 421 21.64 -7.74 -3.35
C GLN A 421 20.86 -6.48 -3.75
N ARG A 422 20.33 -6.43 -4.98
CA ARG A 422 19.20 -5.57 -5.41
C ARG A 422 17.94 -6.43 -5.53
N CYS A 423 16.73 -5.86 -5.42
CA CYS A 423 15.52 -6.68 -5.39
C CYS A 423 14.21 -5.93 -5.69
N ALA A 424 13.29 -6.66 -6.34
CA ALA A 424 12.05 -6.16 -6.90
C ALA A 424 10.81 -6.55 -6.06
N PRO A 425 10.44 -5.79 -5.03
CA PRO A 425 9.05 -5.84 -4.63
C PRO A 425 8.11 -5.36 -5.72
N ALA A 426 6.93 -5.99 -5.78
CA ALA A 426 6.14 -6.02 -7.00
C ALA A 426 5.67 -4.65 -7.49
N HIS A 427 6.00 -4.36 -8.74
CA HIS A 427 5.01 -3.81 -9.65
C HIS A 427 4.96 -4.65 -10.95
N GLN A 428 3.97 -4.39 -11.82
CA GLN A 428 3.56 -5.36 -12.83
C GLN A 428 4.50 -5.39 -14.07
N THR A 429 4.74 -6.60 -14.59
CA THR A 429 5.55 -7.04 -15.76
C THR A 429 6.92 -7.72 -15.42
N GLY A 430 7.65 -8.26 -16.42
CA GLY A 430 8.60 -9.39 -16.23
C GLY A 430 10.12 -9.16 -16.39
N ILE A 431 10.91 -9.85 -15.56
CA ILE A 431 12.39 -9.70 -15.34
C ILE A 431 13.23 -10.71 -16.13
N LEU A 432 14.40 -10.30 -16.66
CA LEU A 432 15.47 -11.21 -17.12
C LEU A 432 16.92 -10.68 -16.95
N LYS A 433 17.79 -11.54 -16.37
CA LYS A 433 19.28 -11.63 -16.48
C LYS A 433 20.24 -10.73 -15.64
N ALA A 434 20.85 -11.41 -14.64
CA ALA A 434 22.29 -11.76 -14.55
C ALA A 434 23.27 -11.03 -13.58
N ASP A 435 23.93 -11.88 -12.78
CA ASP A 435 25.24 -11.80 -12.10
C ASP A 435 25.56 -10.77 -10.99
N ARG A 436 25.59 -11.30 -9.75
CA ARG A 436 26.69 -11.26 -8.72
C ARG A 436 27.33 -9.90 -8.34
N ALA A 437 27.58 -9.58 -7.07
CA ALA A 437 27.29 -10.24 -5.79
C ALA A 437 27.41 -9.22 -4.62
N LYS A 438 27.81 -9.68 -3.44
CA LYS A 438 27.67 -8.99 -2.14
C LYS A 438 28.87 -8.04 -1.89
N ALA A 439 28.75 -6.83 -1.31
CA ALA A 439 27.91 -6.41 -0.17
C ALA A 439 27.21 -5.01 -0.31
N ASP A 440 26.61 -4.53 0.81
CA ASP A 440 25.71 -3.37 1.02
C ASP A 440 24.29 -3.50 0.43
N ALA A 441 23.27 -3.78 1.26
CA ALA A 441 21.94 -4.25 0.83
C ALA A 441 21.08 -3.14 0.17
N ARG A 442 20.51 -3.41 -1.00
CA ARG A 442 19.85 -2.41 -1.85
C ARG A 442 18.59 -3.01 -2.45
N THR A 443 17.75 -2.20 -3.08
CA THR A 443 16.51 -2.75 -3.63
C THR A 443 15.99 -2.07 -4.97
N LEU A 444 15.57 -0.82 -5.40
CA LEU A 444 15.56 0.70 -5.17
C LEU A 444 14.14 1.49 -5.06
N SER A 445 13.52 1.76 -3.87
CA SER A 445 12.13 2.30 -3.53
C SER A 445 11.65 1.96 -2.08
N VAL A 446 11.16 2.91 -1.27
CA VAL A 446 11.27 2.77 0.21
C VAL A 446 9.93 2.71 0.95
N HIS A 447 9.84 1.79 1.93
CA HIS A 447 8.95 1.90 3.09
C HIS A 447 9.80 2.05 4.36
N ARG A 448 9.93 3.27 4.92
CA ARG A 448 10.48 3.45 6.28
C ARG A 448 10.22 4.85 6.87
N TRP A 449 9.64 4.90 8.07
CA TRP A 449 9.83 6.02 9.00
C TRP A 449 9.76 5.59 10.47
N GLN A 450 10.91 5.27 11.08
CA GLN A 450 11.19 5.47 12.52
C GLN A 450 12.70 5.25 12.82
N ARG A 451 13.17 5.79 13.94
CA ARG A 451 14.59 6.09 14.26
C ARG A 451 15.51 4.84 14.37
N GLN A 452 16.83 5.10 14.44
CA GLN A 452 17.97 4.16 14.40
C GLN A 452 18.29 3.61 12.99
N PRO A 453 19.57 3.34 12.65
CA PRO A 453 20.05 3.39 11.26
C PRO A 453 19.72 2.14 10.42
N ARG A 454 20.22 2.15 9.17
CA ARG A 454 20.26 1.07 8.15
C ARG A 454 18.99 0.95 7.29
N SER A 455 19.21 1.36 6.05
CA SER A 455 18.36 1.51 4.88
C SER A 455 18.02 0.18 4.17
N GLN A 456 16.91 0.20 3.41
CA GLN A 456 16.51 -0.70 2.31
C GLN A 456 15.60 0.11 1.35
N ALA A 457 15.50 -0.25 0.06
CA ALA A 457 14.73 0.51 -0.94
C ALA A 457 14.59 -0.30 -2.27
N VAL A 458 13.41 -0.73 -2.87
CA VAL A 458 12.84 -1.63 -4.02
C VAL A 458 12.83 -1.34 -5.60
N LEU A 459 13.33 -2.20 -6.52
CA LEU A 459 13.46 -1.95 -8.02
C LEU A 459 13.06 -3.15 -8.90
N TRP A 460 12.39 -2.91 -10.04
CA TRP A 460 12.09 -3.88 -11.08
C TRP A 460 12.85 -3.68 -12.43
N ILE A 461 13.02 -4.74 -13.26
CA ILE A 461 13.67 -4.72 -14.60
C ILE A 461 12.76 -5.31 -15.69
N SER A 462 12.67 -4.68 -16.86
CA SER A 462 12.11 -5.31 -18.07
C SER A 462 13.16 -6.11 -18.88
N GLY A 463 12.96 -7.41 -19.04
CA GLY A 463 13.73 -8.21 -20.00
C GLY A 463 13.38 -7.92 -21.46
N ARG A 464 14.37 -7.96 -22.38
CA ARG A 464 14.21 -7.66 -23.82
C ARG A 464 12.93 -8.24 -24.45
N LEU A 465 12.18 -7.40 -25.15
CA LEU A 465 11.32 -7.85 -26.25
C LEU A 465 12.16 -8.64 -27.25
N ASP A 466 11.72 -9.86 -27.57
CA ASP A 466 12.33 -10.65 -28.64
C ASP A 466 12.11 -9.94 -29.99
N ARG A 467 13.17 -9.84 -30.80
CA ARG A 467 13.09 -9.25 -32.14
C ARG A 467 12.55 -10.22 -33.19
N SER A 468 12.11 -11.41 -32.80
CA SER A 468 11.70 -12.51 -33.69
C SER A 468 10.23 -12.94 -33.58
N ASN A 469 9.29 -11.99 -33.43
CA ASN A 469 8.04 -12.09 -34.18
C ASN A 469 7.36 -10.74 -34.46
N THR A 470 6.49 -10.73 -35.47
CA THR A 470 5.82 -9.54 -36.02
C THR A 470 4.70 -9.02 -35.10
N ASP A 471 4.72 -7.72 -34.78
CA ASP A 471 3.53 -6.83 -34.67
C ASP A 471 3.85 -5.38 -34.23
N LEU A 472 5.09 -5.09 -33.80
CA LEU A 472 5.56 -3.72 -33.48
C LEU A 472 5.18 -2.62 -34.52
N PRO A 473 5.17 -2.87 -35.84
CA PRO A 473 4.74 -1.86 -36.83
C PRO A 473 3.26 -1.46 -36.76
N GLU A 474 2.35 -2.34 -36.33
CA GLU A 474 0.92 -1.99 -36.16
C GLU A 474 0.70 -1.20 -34.86
N ILE A 475 1.42 -1.51 -33.79
CA ILE A 475 1.35 -0.76 -32.51
C ILE A 475 1.77 0.72 -32.73
N ALA A 476 2.89 0.94 -33.42
CA ALA A 476 3.39 2.28 -33.76
C ALA A 476 2.47 3.07 -34.73
N LYS A 477 1.52 2.39 -35.37
CA LYS A 477 0.55 2.96 -36.32
C LYS A 477 -0.75 3.35 -35.62
N CYS A 478 -1.28 2.51 -34.73
CA CYS A 478 -2.42 2.84 -33.86
C CYS A 478 -2.18 4.13 -33.06
N ILE A 479 -0.98 4.28 -32.47
CA ILE A 479 -0.57 5.47 -31.69
C ILE A 479 -0.58 6.77 -32.53
N ARG A 480 -0.44 6.68 -33.86
CA ARG A 480 -0.35 7.87 -34.74
C ARG A 480 -1.63 8.26 -35.45
N THR A 481 -2.65 7.39 -35.51
CA THR A 481 -3.81 7.61 -36.40
C THR A 481 -5.17 7.73 -35.71
N GLY A 482 -5.29 7.45 -34.41
CA GLY A 482 -6.50 7.82 -33.63
C GLY A 482 -7.83 7.20 -34.08
N TYR A 483 -7.81 6.06 -34.78
CA TYR A 483 -9.01 5.35 -35.26
C TYR A 483 -9.11 3.97 -34.59
N PRO A 484 -10.31 3.53 -34.16
CA PRO A 484 -10.50 2.23 -33.51
C PRO A 484 -10.36 1.07 -34.51
N TYR A 485 -9.59 0.05 -34.13
CA TYR A 485 -9.34 -1.13 -34.95
C TYR A 485 -10.55 -2.09 -34.95
N GLN A 486 -11.46 -1.94 -35.93
CA GLN A 486 -12.50 -2.95 -36.17
C GLN A 486 -11.93 -4.20 -36.85
N LYS A 487 -11.69 -5.27 -36.08
CA LYS A 487 -11.26 -6.56 -36.61
C LYS A 487 -12.43 -7.29 -37.28
N LYS A 488 -12.53 -7.20 -38.62
CA LYS A 488 -13.53 -7.92 -39.43
C LYS A 488 -13.39 -9.43 -39.28
N TYR A 489 -14.28 -10.06 -38.52
CA TYR A 489 -14.51 -11.51 -38.62
C TYR A 489 -15.16 -11.85 -39.96
N ARG A 490 -14.51 -12.74 -40.74
CA ARG A 490 -15.17 -13.50 -41.81
C ARG A 490 -15.62 -14.86 -41.26
N GLY A 491 -16.73 -14.85 -40.52
CA GLY A 491 -17.49 -16.07 -40.22
C GLY A 491 -18.57 -16.27 -41.28
N ASN A 492 -18.66 -17.48 -41.84
CA ASN A 492 -19.79 -17.87 -42.68
C ASN A 492 -20.91 -18.41 -41.79
N ASN A 493 -22.16 -17.98 -42.06
CA ASN A 493 -23.43 -18.53 -41.55
C ASN A 493 -23.63 -18.54 -40.01
N GLY A 494 -24.64 -17.80 -39.54
CA GLY A 494 -25.14 -17.89 -38.17
C GLY A 494 -25.96 -16.68 -37.76
N ILE A 495 -27.28 -16.82 -37.74
CA ILE A 495 -28.22 -15.81 -37.19
C ILE A 495 -28.57 -16.27 -35.76
N TYR A 496 -28.72 -15.34 -34.81
CA TYR A 496 -29.94 -15.13 -33.98
C TYR A 496 -29.71 -14.17 -32.80
N HIS A 497 -30.82 -13.66 -32.27
CA HIS A 497 -30.95 -12.79 -31.08
C HIS A 497 -30.55 -13.57 -29.79
N TYR A 498 -30.22 -12.94 -28.66
CA TYR A 498 -30.56 -11.58 -28.16
C TYR A 498 -29.33 -10.73 -27.81
#